data_AF-A0A7W9PXC1-F1
#
_entry.id   AF-A0A7W9PXC1-F1
#
_cell.length_a   1.000
_cell.length_b   1.000
_cell.length_c   1.000
_cell.angle_alpha   90.00
_cell.angle_beta   90.00
_cell.angle_gamma   90.00
#
_symmetry.space_group_name_H-M   'P 1'
#
loop_
_entity.id
_entity.type
_entity.pdbx_description
1 polymer ?
#
loop_
_entity_poly.entity_id
_entity_poly.type
_entity_poly.pdbx_seq_one_letter_code
_entity_poly.pdbx_strand_id
1 'polypeptide(L)'
;MQGNLTTPRAVPVAVPERDSPGRTADLWARVALPAASPEPPAGPVVAPGLRLALSLLEEGVLTSRANRSCGSYVARAVPSAGAVYPYEFAVLAMENGAPAAFRVDADRRTCARVAVGARVTAALDASTLSVPENGGALVITLTRPWLSMRKYGDRGYLYTQLDAGHAAGNLQLAAVSRGAAGALRLRFPRESLSELLKAGENCREIYSANLIAAGPADESWTRWTVHDDTDRELRGPVWRSWLESTCWDSLAGWTEHSGSPAPRTVPAPLTRVRTGRNAPGDRGGLGDPSTWPDLIGTRASSKAFTGEPVPATAVRQAVSALSTPLETDLPDPSPLSATLVLRSATEPGQAGVYRLHTGERHPGPLPSTDEVARACMQQRALAGAAAVLLLHVPRTSLAGAGSTPGAENLRELAFRCGALGQLLYLGAHRAGVGVTAIGGFDAPLWRTLAGLPEDEEVLYALLLGRPDDSGIKFDRLATAHAQNER
;
A
#
# COMPACT_ATOMS: atom_id res chain seq x y z
N MET A 1 -52.79 67.25 6.85
CA MET A 1 -52.10 67.92 5.73
C MET A 1 -51.34 66.87 4.95
N GLN A 2 -51.51 66.92 3.63
CA GLN A 2 -51.17 65.88 2.65
C GLN A 2 -49.73 65.38 2.75
N GLY A 3 -49.58 64.06 2.61
CA GLY A 3 -48.30 63.39 2.53
C GLY A 3 -47.58 63.67 1.22
N ASN A 4 -46.24 63.66 1.29
CA ASN A 4 -45.38 63.44 0.15
C ASN A 4 -44.67 62.10 0.35
N LEU A 5 -45.15 61.10 -0.39
CA LEU A 5 -44.48 59.83 -0.61
C LEU A 5 -43.20 60.09 -1.42
N THR A 6 -42.04 60.00 -0.79
CA THR A 6 -40.77 59.83 -1.50
C THR A 6 -40.53 58.34 -1.70
N THR A 7 -40.85 57.85 -2.90
CA THR A 7 -40.46 56.53 -3.37
C THR A 7 -38.93 56.40 -3.40
N PRO A 8 -38.30 55.43 -2.71
CA PRO A 8 -36.90 55.13 -2.95
C PRO A 8 -36.76 54.52 -4.36
N ARG A 9 -35.88 55.12 -5.16
CA ARG A 9 -35.48 54.64 -6.49
C ARG A 9 -35.03 53.18 -6.37
N ALA A 10 -35.70 52.27 -7.07
CA ALA A 10 -35.20 50.91 -7.25
C ALA A 10 -33.82 51.00 -7.93
N VAL A 11 -32.79 50.48 -7.27
CA VAL A 11 -31.50 50.19 -7.90
C VAL A 11 -31.77 49.12 -8.95
N PRO A 12 -31.39 49.28 -10.22
CA PRO A 12 -31.52 48.19 -11.18
C PRO A 12 -30.62 47.07 -10.67
N VAL A 13 -31.21 45.92 -10.32
CA VAL A 13 -30.44 44.68 -10.21
C VAL A 13 -29.92 44.44 -11.62
N ALA A 14 -28.62 44.60 -11.81
CA ALA A 14 -27.96 44.21 -13.04
C ALA A 14 -28.26 42.71 -13.23
N VAL A 15 -29.09 42.41 -14.23
CA VAL A 15 -29.19 41.05 -14.75
C VAL A 15 -27.77 40.70 -15.19
N PRO A 16 -27.16 39.61 -14.67
CA PRO A 16 -25.83 39.23 -15.12
C PRO A 16 -25.88 39.10 -16.64
N GLU A 17 -24.97 39.79 -17.32
CA GLU A 17 -24.80 39.63 -18.77
C GLU A 17 -24.79 38.15 -19.11
N ARG A 18 -25.59 37.78 -20.11
CA ARG A 18 -25.66 36.43 -20.68
C ARG A 18 -24.26 35.83 -20.74
N ASP A 19 -24.11 34.62 -20.20
CA ASP A 19 -22.88 33.84 -20.19
C ASP A 19 -22.03 34.12 -21.44
N SER A 20 -20.88 34.73 -21.22
CA SER A 20 -19.93 35.00 -22.29
C SER A 20 -19.57 33.64 -22.90
N PRO A 21 -19.71 33.43 -24.22
CA PRO A 21 -19.43 32.14 -24.87
C PRO A 21 -18.06 31.56 -24.51
N GLY A 22 -17.10 32.42 -24.16
CA GLY A 22 -15.78 32.05 -23.67
C GLY A 22 -15.74 31.35 -22.30
N ARG A 23 -16.65 31.64 -21.35
CA ARG A 23 -16.68 30.95 -20.05
C ARG A 23 -17.20 29.52 -20.18
N THR A 24 -18.23 29.32 -20.98
CA THR A 24 -18.78 27.99 -21.26
C THR A 24 -17.79 27.16 -22.07
N ALA A 25 -17.08 27.76 -23.02
CA ALA A 25 -16.02 27.09 -23.77
C ALA A 25 -14.79 26.76 -22.89
N ASP A 26 -14.39 27.65 -21.97
CA ASP A 26 -13.29 27.38 -21.01
C ASP A 26 -13.69 26.28 -20.01
N LEU A 27 -14.93 26.32 -19.51
CA LEU A 27 -15.46 25.23 -18.70
C LEU A 27 -15.51 23.92 -19.49
N TRP A 28 -16.02 23.94 -20.72
CA TRP A 28 -16.11 22.77 -21.59
C TRP A 28 -14.72 22.20 -21.89
N ALA A 29 -13.73 23.03 -22.14
CA ALA A 29 -12.34 22.60 -22.32
C ALA A 29 -11.74 21.95 -21.07
N ARG A 30 -12.17 22.36 -19.86
CA ARG A 30 -11.76 21.75 -18.58
C ARG A 30 -12.49 20.44 -18.26
N VAL A 31 -13.71 20.25 -18.75
CA VAL A 31 -14.52 19.03 -18.49
C VAL A 31 -14.56 18.04 -19.65
N ALA A 32 -14.10 18.44 -20.83
CA ALA A 32 -13.97 17.57 -21.99
C ALA A 32 -12.81 16.59 -21.75
N LEU A 33 -13.14 15.30 -21.77
CA LEU A 33 -12.16 14.22 -21.73
C LEU A 33 -11.73 13.93 -23.18
N PRO A 34 -10.48 14.22 -23.59
CA PRO A 34 -10.00 13.77 -24.88
C PRO A 34 -9.93 12.23 -24.86
N ALA A 35 -10.34 11.60 -25.96
CA ALA A 35 -10.07 10.18 -26.15
C ALA A 35 -8.55 9.95 -26.13
N ALA A 36 -8.11 8.87 -25.48
CA ALA A 36 -6.73 8.42 -25.67
C ALA A 36 -6.55 8.06 -27.14
N SER A 37 -5.53 8.63 -27.79
CA SER A 37 -5.19 8.24 -29.15
C SER A 37 -4.85 6.74 -29.18
N PRO A 38 -5.32 6.00 -30.20
CA PRO A 38 -4.88 4.63 -30.40
C PRO A 38 -3.39 4.60 -30.74
N GLU A 39 -2.64 3.77 -30.03
CA GLU A 39 -1.17 3.73 -30.10
C GLU A 39 -0.68 2.92 -31.32
N PRO A 40 0.35 3.40 -32.04
CA PRO A 40 1.09 2.59 -33.00
C PRO A 40 2.00 1.56 -32.30
N PRO A 41 2.35 0.44 -32.96
CA PRO A 41 3.25 -0.55 -32.38
C PRO A 41 4.66 0.02 -32.25
N ALA A 42 5.26 -0.20 -31.09
CA ALA A 42 6.62 0.19 -30.79
C ALA A 42 7.68 -0.73 -31.44
N GLY A 43 8.91 -0.23 -31.56
CA GLY A 43 10.07 -1.06 -31.90
C GLY A 43 10.36 -2.13 -30.83
N PRO A 44 11.12 -3.19 -31.17
CA PRO A 44 11.39 -4.27 -30.23
C PRO A 44 12.29 -3.79 -29.08
N VAL A 45 11.73 -3.68 -27.87
CA VAL A 45 12.50 -3.49 -26.64
C VAL A 45 13.10 -4.82 -26.19
N VAL A 46 14.43 -4.88 -26.08
CA VAL A 46 15.18 -6.07 -25.64
C VAL A 46 15.81 -5.80 -24.27
N ALA A 47 14.98 -5.94 -23.23
CA ALA A 47 15.39 -5.80 -21.84
C ALA A 47 14.87 -7.00 -21.02
N PRO A 48 15.68 -8.05 -20.79
CA PRO A 48 15.27 -9.22 -20.00
C PRO A 48 14.78 -8.86 -18.59
N GLY A 49 15.46 -7.91 -17.94
CA GLY A 49 15.05 -7.40 -16.62
C GLY A 49 13.69 -6.73 -16.63
N LEU A 50 13.34 -6.03 -17.73
CA LEU A 50 12.00 -5.45 -17.88
C LEU A 50 10.94 -6.54 -17.96
N ARG A 51 11.17 -7.60 -18.75
CA ARG A 51 10.23 -8.74 -18.86
C ARG A 51 10.02 -9.43 -17.52
N LEU A 52 11.10 -9.64 -16.76
CA LEU A 52 11.06 -10.21 -15.42
C LEU A 52 10.23 -9.33 -14.47
N ALA A 53 10.50 -8.01 -14.45
CA ALA A 53 9.78 -7.06 -13.62
C ALA A 53 8.28 -7.00 -13.94
N LEU A 54 7.90 -6.96 -15.22
CA LEU A 54 6.49 -6.94 -15.64
C LEU A 54 5.76 -8.24 -15.26
N SER A 55 6.44 -9.40 -15.39
CA SER A 55 5.88 -10.69 -14.97
C SER A 55 5.65 -10.74 -13.46
N LEU A 56 6.60 -10.23 -12.68
CA LEU A 56 6.50 -10.14 -11.23
C LEU A 56 5.43 -9.16 -10.76
N LEU A 57 5.21 -8.05 -11.47
CA LEU A 57 4.11 -7.13 -11.21
C LEU A 57 2.75 -7.80 -11.44
N GLU A 58 2.61 -8.58 -12.52
CA GLU A 58 1.38 -9.33 -12.79
C GLU A 58 1.08 -10.34 -11.67
N GLU A 59 2.05 -11.16 -11.28
CA GLU A 59 1.88 -12.16 -10.23
C GLU A 59 1.72 -11.51 -8.84
N GLY A 60 2.67 -10.66 -8.44
CA GLY A 60 2.79 -10.15 -7.09
C GLY A 60 1.84 -9.02 -6.74
N VAL A 61 1.31 -8.30 -7.74
CA VAL A 61 0.54 -7.07 -7.48
C VAL A 61 -0.78 -7.03 -8.24
N LEU A 62 -0.80 -7.27 -9.55
CA LEU A 62 -1.91 -6.85 -10.40
C LEU A 62 -3.00 -7.90 -10.58
N THR A 63 -2.67 -9.19 -10.58
CA THR A 63 -3.62 -10.25 -10.92
C THR A 63 -4.06 -11.05 -9.70
N SER A 64 -5.34 -10.92 -9.32
CA SER A 64 -5.98 -11.87 -8.41
C SER A 64 -6.71 -12.97 -9.18
N ARG A 65 -6.55 -14.21 -8.72
CA ARG A 65 -7.35 -15.40 -9.08
C ARG A 65 -8.41 -15.72 -8.03
N ALA A 66 -8.58 -14.88 -7.01
CA ALA A 66 -9.62 -15.08 -6.01
C ALA A 66 -11.00 -14.88 -6.64
N ASN A 67 -11.83 -15.93 -6.64
CA ASN A 67 -13.16 -15.93 -7.25
C ASN A 67 -14.19 -15.17 -6.38
N ARG A 68 -13.94 -13.89 -6.09
CA ARG A 68 -14.79 -13.02 -5.22
C ARG A 68 -15.02 -11.61 -5.80
N SER A 69 -14.85 -11.43 -7.11
CA SER A 69 -15.21 -10.20 -7.81
C SER A 69 -16.74 -10.06 -7.91
N CYS A 70 -17.31 -9.10 -7.18
CA CYS A 70 -18.66 -8.61 -7.44
C CYS A 70 -18.54 -7.27 -8.19
N GLY A 71 -19.08 -7.20 -9.42
CA GLY A 71 -19.12 -5.99 -10.24
C GLY A 71 -18.00 -5.85 -11.29
N SER A 72 -17.89 -4.66 -11.90
CA SER A 72 -16.99 -4.33 -13.01
C SER A 72 -15.51 -4.09 -12.65
N TYR A 73 -15.11 -4.37 -11.40
CA TYR A 73 -13.75 -4.10 -10.90
C TYR A 73 -12.94 -5.38 -10.71
N VAL A 74 -11.73 -5.42 -11.28
CA VAL A 74 -10.80 -6.55 -11.16
C VAL A 74 -10.05 -6.44 -9.83
N ALA A 75 -10.14 -7.48 -8.98
CA ALA A 75 -9.38 -7.54 -7.75
C ALA A 75 -7.87 -7.72 -8.05
N ARG A 76 -7.03 -7.05 -7.26
CA ARG A 76 -5.56 -7.14 -7.36
C ARG A 76 -5.00 -8.17 -6.39
N ALA A 77 -3.79 -8.65 -6.68
CA ALA A 77 -3.04 -9.56 -5.83
C ALA A 77 -2.58 -8.92 -4.52
N VAL A 78 -2.96 -7.66 -4.22
CA VAL A 78 -2.71 -6.89 -3.00
C VAL A 78 -3.96 -6.10 -2.55
N PRO A 79 -4.21 -5.97 -1.23
CA PRO A 79 -5.33 -5.16 -0.77
C PRO A 79 -5.06 -3.67 -1.01
N SER A 80 -6.12 -2.87 -0.98
CA SER A 80 -6.01 -1.40 -0.96
C SER A 80 -7.19 -0.80 -0.24
N ALA A 81 -6.96 0.25 0.55
CA ALA A 81 -8.02 0.99 1.22
C ALA A 81 -9.02 1.53 0.17
N GLY A 82 -10.28 1.05 0.21
CA GLY A 82 -11.30 1.44 -0.77
C GLY A 82 -11.04 0.98 -2.20
N ALA A 83 -10.05 0.10 -2.43
CA ALA A 83 -9.60 -0.35 -3.75
C ALA A 83 -9.18 0.81 -4.68
N VAL A 84 -8.47 1.80 -4.14
CA VAL A 84 -8.01 2.99 -4.90
C VAL A 84 -6.61 2.84 -5.48
N TYR A 85 -5.81 1.89 -4.97
CA TYR A 85 -4.46 1.54 -5.42
C TYR A 85 -3.58 2.77 -5.65
N PRO A 86 -3.24 3.51 -4.58
CA PRO A 86 -2.62 4.84 -4.65
C PRO A 86 -1.11 4.78 -4.94
N TYR A 87 -0.70 3.91 -5.86
CA TYR A 87 0.69 3.70 -6.22
C TYR A 87 0.83 3.31 -7.71
N GLU A 88 1.99 3.62 -8.28
CA GLU A 88 2.40 3.27 -9.63
C GLU A 88 3.84 2.74 -9.61
N PHE A 89 4.33 2.26 -10.76
CA PHE A 89 5.65 1.63 -10.84
C PHE A 89 6.51 2.24 -11.94
N ALA A 90 7.82 2.21 -11.73
CA ALA A 90 8.82 2.37 -12.76
C ALA A 90 9.79 1.18 -12.70
N VAL A 91 10.39 0.83 -13.83
CA VAL A 91 11.37 -0.25 -13.93
C VAL A 91 12.67 0.31 -14.45
N LEU A 92 13.79 0.00 -13.79
CA LEU A 92 15.12 0.25 -14.29
C LEU A 92 15.78 -1.10 -14.62
N ALA A 93 16.20 -1.26 -15.88
CA ALA A 93 16.76 -2.51 -16.38
C ALA A 93 17.85 -2.23 -17.43
N MET A 94 18.73 -3.21 -17.66
CA MET A 94 19.69 -3.12 -18.75
C MET A 94 19.01 -3.37 -20.10
N GLU A 95 19.22 -2.46 -21.05
CA GLU A 95 18.79 -2.55 -22.44
C GLU A 95 20.02 -2.34 -23.34
N ASN A 96 20.36 -3.35 -24.16
CA ASN A 96 21.51 -3.30 -25.08
C ASN A 96 22.83 -2.84 -24.41
N GLY A 97 23.06 -3.25 -23.17
CA GLY A 97 24.28 -2.93 -22.41
C GLY A 97 24.27 -1.56 -21.71
N ALA A 98 23.18 -0.80 -21.79
CA ALA A 98 23.02 0.46 -21.06
C ALA A 98 21.82 0.40 -20.09
N PRO A 99 21.88 1.09 -18.93
CA PRO A 99 20.72 1.17 -18.05
C PRO A 99 19.63 2.05 -18.69
N ALA A 100 18.41 1.55 -18.69
CA ALA A 100 17.22 2.22 -19.18
C ALA A 100 16.16 2.30 -18.07
N ALA A 101 15.43 3.40 -18.04
CA ALA A 101 14.31 3.62 -17.13
C ALA A 101 13.01 3.59 -17.93
N PHE A 102 12.02 2.88 -17.39
CA PHE A 102 10.71 2.70 -17.98
C PHE A 102 9.62 3.06 -16.97
N ARG A 103 8.60 3.80 -17.42
CA ARG A 103 7.39 4.06 -16.61
C ARG A 103 6.36 2.98 -16.92
N VAL A 104 5.64 2.52 -15.91
CA VAL A 104 4.63 1.45 -16.02
C VAL A 104 3.25 2.03 -15.81
N ASP A 105 2.36 1.83 -16.78
CA ASP A 105 0.91 1.99 -16.61
C ASP A 105 0.30 0.60 -16.36
N ALA A 106 0.09 0.30 -15.09
CA ALA A 106 -0.40 -1.00 -14.66
C ALA A 106 -1.86 -1.27 -15.04
N ASP A 107 -2.69 -0.24 -15.20
CA ASP A 107 -4.09 -0.40 -15.56
C ASP A 107 -4.24 -0.71 -17.05
N ARG A 108 -3.44 -0.05 -17.89
CA ARG A 108 -3.41 -0.28 -19.35
C ARG A 108 -2.49 -1.43 -19.77
N ARG A 109 -1.67 -1.94 -18.86
CA ARG A 109 -0.58 -2.88 -19.17
C ARG A 109 0.34 -2.33 -20.26
N THR A 110 0.67 -1.05 -20.15
CA THR A 110 1.65 -0.43 -21.04
C THR A 110 2.88 0.02 -20.27
N CYS A 111 4.00 0.10 -20.97
CA CYS A 111 5.27 0.51 -20.40
C CYS A 111 5.98 1.41 -21.41
N ALA A 112 6.58 2.52 -20.97
CA ALA A 112 7.24 3.48 -21.86
C ALA A 112 8.65 3.79 -21.39
N ARG A 113 9.64 3.72 -22.29
CA ARG A 113 11.01 4.14 -22.00
C ARG A 113 11.06 5.65 -21.78
N VAL A 114 11.54 6.08 -20.62
CA VAL A 114 11.66 7.50 -20.25
C VAL A 114 13.08 8.05 -20.40
N ALA A 115 14.09 7.19 -20.29
CA ALA A 115 15.50 7.56 -20.44
C ALA A 115 16.38 6.31 -20.62
N VAL A 116 17.57 6.49 -21.19
CA VAL A 116 18.61 5.44 -21.34
C VAL A 116 20.01 6.05 -21.17
N GLY A 117 20.98 5.24 -20.73
CA GLY A 117 22.39 5.58 -20.69
C GLY A 117 22.76 6.52 -19.54
N ALA A 118 23.64 7.48 -19.81
CA ALA A 118 24.33 8.28 -18.79
C ALA A 118 23.40 8.99 -17.80
N ARG A 119 22.22 9.45 -18.24
CA ARG A 119 21.24 10.10 -17.35
C ARG A 119 20.68 9.11 -16.32
N VAL A 120 20.43 7.86 -16.71
CA VAL A 120 19.94 6.82 -15.81
C VAL A 120 21.05 6.39 -14.86
N THR A 121 22.29 6.24 -15.36
CA THR A 121 23.47 5.94 -14.54
C THR A 121 23.68 6.99 -13.45
N ALA A 122 23.70 8.27 -13.80
CA ALA A 122 23.88 9.35 -12.84
C ALA A 122 22.79 9.35 -11.75
N ALA A 123 21.53 9.07 -12.10
CA ALA A 123 20.45 8.98 -11.12
C ALA A 123 20.60 7.77 -10.19
N LEU A 124 21.01 6.61 -10.72
CA LEU A 124 21.29 5.41 -9.94
C LEU A 124 22.45 5.63 -8.96
N ASP A 125 23.56 6.19 -9.42
CA ASP A 125 24.75 6.48 -8.61
C ASP A 125 24.43 7.46 -7.48
N ALA A 126 23.72 8.56 -7.78
CA ALA A 126 23.29 9.54 -6.79
C ALA A 126 22.32 8.95 -5.76
N SER A 127 21.53 7.96 -6.17
CA SER A 127 20.64 7.20 -5.29
C SER A 127 21.32 6.01 -4.60
N THR A 128 22.63 5.79 -4.79
CA THR A 128 23.34 4.62 -4.23
C THR A 128 22.70 3.27 -4.60
N LEU A 129 22.10 3.20 -5.79
CA LEU A 129 21.45 2.02 -6.34
C LEU A 129 22.15 1.60 -7.64
N SER A 130 21.96 0.34 -8.04
CA SER A 130 22.46 -0.18 -9.31
C SER A 130 21.47 -1.18 -9.89
N VAL A 131 21.40 -1.26 -11.23
CA VAL A 131 20.62 -2.30 -11.90
C VAL A 131 21.31 -3.64 -11.67
N PRO A 132 20.63 -4.65 -11.11
CA PRO A 132 21.22 -5.96 -10.94
C PRO A 132 21.69 -6.55 -12.28
N GLU A 133 22.85 -7.19 -12.28
CA GLU A 133 23.48 -7.76 -13.47
C GLU A 133 22.67 -8.93 -14.06
N ASN A 134 23.11 -9.42 -15.23
CA ASN A 134 22.63 -10.67 -15.84
C ASN A 134 21.12 -10.73 -16.14
N GLY A 135 20.48 -9.57 -16.32
CA GLY A 135 19.05 -9.49 -16.64
C GLY A 135 18.13 -9.37 -15.43
N GLY A 136 18.65 -8.93 -14.28
CA GLY A 136 17.80 -8.43 -13.20
C GLY A 136 17.27 -7.00 -13.45
N ALA A 137 16.54 -6.47 -12.48
CA ALA A 137 15.92 -5.15 -12.57
C ALA A 137 15.76 -4.49 -11.20
N LEU A 138 15.57 -3.17 -11.19
CA LEU A 138 14.92 -2.48 -10.07
C LEU A 138 13.48 -2.17 -10.43
N VAL A 139 12.56 -2.47 -9.53
CA VAL A 139 11.20 -1.95 -9.56
C VAL A 139 11.08 -0.84 -8.52
N ILE A 140 10.83 0.38 -8.98
CA ILE A 140 10.58 1.54 -8.13
C ILE A 140 9.08 1.62 -7.90
N THR A 141 8.67 1.63 -6.63
CA THR A 141 7.29 1.95 -6.25
C THR A 141 7.18 3.46 -6.06
N LEU A 142 6.21 4.08 -6.71
CA LEU A 142 5.87 5.49 -6.54
C LEU A 142 4.49 5.60 -5.91
N THR A 143 4.31 6.47 -4.93
CA THR A 143 3.01 6.74 -4.33
C THR A 143 2.30 7.90 -5.03
N ARG A 144 0.98 7.83 -5.07
CA ARG A 144 0.06 8.87 -5.57
C ARG A 144 -0.93 9.24 -4.46
N PRO A 145 -0.49 9.96 -3.40
CA PRO A 145 -1.27 10.12 -2.17
C PRO A 145 -2.68 10.66 -2.36
N TRP A 146 -2.88 11.55 -3.35
CA TRP A 146 -4.17 12.17 -3.64
C TRP A 146 -5.29 11.16 -3.93
N LEU A 147 -4.98 9.97 -4.49
CA LEU A 147 -5.97 8.94 -4.81
C LEU A 147 -6.69 8.43 -3.56
N SER A 148 -5.97 8.35 -2.44
CA SER A 148 -6.51 8.03 -1.12
C SER A 148 -7.00 9.29 -0.40
N MET A 149 -6.25 10.38 -0.44
CA MET A 149 -6.57 11.61 0.31
C MET A 149 -7.89 12.24 -0.14
N ARG A 150 -8.24 12.16 -1.43
CA ARG A 150 -9.55 12.61 -1.94
C ARG A 150 -10.75 11.94 -1.26
N LYS A 151 -10.53 10.76 -0.67
CA LYS A 151 -11.56 9.97 0.02
C LYS A 151 -11.43 10.04 1.55
N TYR A 152 -10.21 10.09 2.05
CA TYR A 152 -9.91 9.88 3.48
C TYR A 152 -9.26 11.09 4.18
N GLY A 153 -9.15 12.23 3.50
CA GLY A 153 -8.41 13.40 4.00
C GLY A 153 -6.93 13.08 4.24
N ASP A 154 -6.31 13.72 5.22
CA ASP A 154 -4.87 13.54 5.51
C ASP A 154 -4.50 12.11 5.90
N ARG A 155 -5.44 11.37 6.52
CA ARG A 155 -5.26 9.95 6.84
C ARG A 155 -5.07 9.09 5.58
N GLY A 156 -5.55 9.57 4.43
CA GLY A 156 -5.30 8.97 3.13
C GLY A 156 -3.81 8.91 2.76
N TYR A 157 -2.96 9.78 3.31
CA TYR A 157 -1.52 9.67 3.15
C TYR A 157 -1.00 8.39 3.81
N LEU A 158 -1.35 8.14 5.09
CA LEU A 158 -0.98 6.90 5.79
C LEU A 158 -1.49 5.66 5.05
N TYR A 159 -2.73 5.68 4.55
CA TYR A 159 -3.28 4.56 3.79
C TYR A 159 -2.51 4.30 2.50
N THR A 160 -2.03 5.37 1.86
CA THR A 160 -1.17 5.25 0.69
C THR A 160 0.14 4.55 1.02
N GLN A 161 0.77 4.90 2.14
CA GLN A 161 2.02 4.26 2.57
C GLN A 161 1.79 2.78 2.96
N LEU A 162 0.67 2.44 3.61
CA LEU A 162 0.29 1.07 3.93
C LEU A 162 0.05 0.23 2.67
N ASP A 163 -0.74 0.77 1.73
CA ASP A 163 -1.07 0.12 0.46
C ASP A 163 0.20 -0.13 -0.39
N ALA A 164 1.12 0.84 -0.44
CA ALA A 164 2.41 0.69 -1.10
C ALA A 164 3.29 -0.36 -0.39
N GLY A 165 3.25 -0.44 0.95
CA GLY A 165 3.94 -1.47 1.73
C GLY A 165 3.42 -2.88 1.43
N HIS A 166 2.10 -3.05 1.26
CA HIS A 166 1.52 -4.30 0.78
C HIS A 166 2.06 -4.67 -0.61
N ALA A 167 2.07 -3.73 -1.54
CA ALA A 167 2.54 -3.94 -2.91
C ALA A 167 4.03 -4.31 -2.98
N ALA A 168 4.89 -3.47 -2.40
CA ALA A 168 6.34 -3.66 -2.43
C ALA A 168 6.78 -4.92 -1.67
N GLY A 169 6.13 -5.23 -0.54
CA GLY A 169 6.36 -6.47 0.21
C GLY A 169 5.92 -7.71 -0.57
N ASN A 170 4.75 -7.69 -1.21
CA ASN A 170 4.29 -8.85 -1.99
C ASN A 170 5.10 -9.06 -3.27
N LEU A 171 5.57 -7.99 -3.90
CA LEU A 171 6.48 -8.06 -5.04
C LEU A 171 7.79 -8.76 -4.65
N GLN A 172 8.33 -8.46 -3.47
CA GLN A 172 9.51 -9.15 -2.94
C GLN A 172 9.25 -10.65 -2.72
N LEU A 173 8.09 -11.02 -2.19
CA LEU A 173 7.70 -12.43 -2.01
C LEU A 173 7.58 -13.17 -3.35
N ALA A 174 6.96 -12.53 -4.35
CA ALA A 174 6.89 -13.06 -5.71
C ALA A 174 8.29 -13.30 -6.30
N ALA A 175 9.20 -12.32 -6.16
CA ALA A 175 10.59 -12.45 -6.61
C ALA A 175 11.31 -13.62 -5.94
N VAL A 176 11.16 -13.79 -4.62
CA VAL A 176 11.72 -14.92 -3.87
C VAL A 176 11.17 -16.26 -4.38
N SER A 177 9.86 -16.35 -4.63
CA SER A 177 9.24 -17.59 -5.11
C SER A 177 9.73 -18.04 -6.49
N ARG A 178 10.26 -17.11 -7.29
CA ARG A 178 10.87 -17.37 -8.60
C ARG A 178 12.39 -17.58 -8.56
N GLY A 179 12.99 -17.58 -7.37
CA GLY A 179 14.45 -17.62 -7.22
C GLY A 179 15.17 -16.35 -7.69
N ALA A 180 14.42 -15.25 -7.89
CA ALA A 180 14.90 -13.94 -8.32
C ALA A 180 15.06 -12.97 -7.13
N ALA A 181 15.29 -13.51 -5.93
CA ALA A 181 15.37 -12.74 -4.70
C ALA A 181 16.51 -11.69 -4.78
N GLY A 182 16.18 -10.45 -4.48
CA GLY A 182 17.17 -9.42 -4.17
C GLY A 182 16.79 -8.70 -2.88
N ALA A 183 16.96 -7.38 -2.84
CA ALA A 183 16.73 -6.59 -1.63
C ALA A 183 15.66 -5.51 -1.85
N LEU A 184 14.89 -5.20 -0.81
CA LEU A 184 13.99 -4.05 -0.80
C LEU A 184 14.65 -2.89 -0.06
N ARG A 185 14.84 -1.76 -0.75
CA ARG A 185 15.46 -0.55 -0.21
C ARG A 185 14.41 0.51 0.08
N LEU A 186 14.47 1.08 1.29
CA LEU A 186 13.71 2.25 1.74
C LEU A 186 14.63 3.43 2.11
N ARG A 187 15.92 3.18 2.34
CA ARG A 187 16.90 4.19 2.76
C ARG A 187 17.89 4.48 1.64
N PHE A 188 17.51 5.41 0.76
CA PHE A 188 18.35 5.89 -0.33
C PHE A 188 18.00 7.36 -0.69
N PRO A 189 18.95 8.16 -1.23
CA PRO A 189 18.65 9.48 -1.78
C PRO A 189 17.68 9.37 -2.97
N ARG A 190 16.66 10.21 -3.02
CA ARG A 190 15.52 10.06 -3.96
C ARG A 190 15.45 11.14 -5.01
N GLU A 191 16.22 12.21 -4.83
CA GLU A 191 16.13 13.46 -5.58
C GLU A 191 16.36 13.21 -7.07
N SER A 192 17.48 12.57 -7.42
CA SER A 192 17.82 12.30 -8.82
C SER A 192 16.88 11.30 -9.50
N LEU A 193 16.36 10.30 -8.78
CA LEU A 193 15.33 9.40 -9.30
C LEU A 193 13.98 10.11 -9.48
N SER A 194 13.61 11.01 -8.55
CA SER A 194 12.41 11.84 -8.66
C SER A 194 12.48 12.75 -9.89
N GLU A 195 13.63 13.38 -10.15
CA GLU A 195 13.86 14.19 -11.36
C GLU A 195 13.85 13.35 -12.65
N LEU A 196 14.49 12.18 -12.64
CA LEU A 196 14.51 11.26 -13.78
C LEU A 196 13.09 10.84 -14.18
N LEU A 197 12.28 10.47 -13.20
CA LEU A 197 10.92 9.96 -13.38
C LEU A 197 9.86 11.08 -13.38
N LYS A 198 10.28 12.34 -13.17
CA LYS A 198 9.40 13.50 -13.01
C LYS A 198 8.36 13.29 -11.90
N ALA A 199 8.71 12.62 -10.82
CA ALA A 199 7.77 12.23 -9.78
C ALA A 199 7.15 13.46 -9.08
N GLY A 200 7.97 14.36 -8.56
CA GLY A 200 7.49 15.60 -7.91
C GLY A 200 6.71 16.52 -8.86
N GLU A 201 7.14 16.63 -10.13
CA GLU A 201 6.41 17.38 -11.18
C GLU A 201 5.00 16.84 -11.43
N ASN A 202 4.71 15.64 -10.96
CA ASN A 202 3.49 14.93 -11.18
C ASN A 202 2.79 14.62 -9.85
N CYS A 203 3.17 15.21 -8.72
CA CYS A 203 2.57 14.90 -7.42
C CYS A 203 2.71 13.41 -7.03
N ARG A 204 3.86 12.82 -7.35
CA ARG A 204 4.27 11.48 -6.91
C ARG A 204 5.50 11.54 -6.03
N GLU A 205 5.62 10.54 -5.17
CA GLU A 205 6.74 10.37 -4.26
C GLU A 205 7.40 9.00 -4.50
N ILE A 206 8.74 8.96 -4.51
CA ILE A 206 9.50 7.72 -4.59
C ILE A 206 9.43 7.00 -3.24
N TYR A 207 8.75 5.85 -3.21
CA TYR A 207 8.49 5.10 -1.98
C TYR A 207 9.64 4.14 -1.64
N SER A 208 9.84 3.13 -2.48
CA SER A 208 10.82 2.05 -2.29
C SER A 208 11.45 1.61 -3.62
N ALA A 209 12.56 0.89 -3.54
CA ALA A 209 13.20 0.21 -4.66
C ALA A 209 13.36 -1.29 -4.36
N ASN A 210 12.68 -2.14 -5.12
CA ASN A 210 12.85 -3.59 -5.08
C ASN A 210 13.92 -4.00 -6.09
N LEU A 211 15.08 -4.41 -5.61
CA LEU A 211 16.13 -5.03 -6.42
C LEU A 211 15.75 -6.49 -6.65
N ILE A 212 15.69 -6.88 -7.91
CA ILE A 212 15.29 -8.21 -8.34
C ILE A 212 16.49 -8.82 -9.08
N ALA A 213 17.00 -9.93 -8.57
CA ALA A 213 18.08 -10.66 -9.22
C ALA A 213 17.58 -11.27 -10.55
N ALA A 214 18.51 -11.62 -11.43
CA ALA A 214 18.17 -12.34 -12.65
C ALA A 214 17.41 -13.64 -12.32
N GLY A 215 16.34 -13.90 -13.08
CA GLY A 215 15.49 -15.05 -12.87
C GLY A 215 14.51 -15.26 -14.02
N PRO A 216 13.67 -16.31 -13.95
CA PRO A 216 12.75 -16.64 -15.02
C PRO A 216 11.61 -15.61 -15.13
N ALA A 217 11.44 -15.05 -16.32
CA ALA A 217 10.20 -14.40 -16.73
C ALA A 217 9.23 -15.45 -17.32
N ASP A 218 7.93 -15.25 -17.15
CA ASP A 218 6.90 -16.13 -17.72
C ASP A 218 6.22 -15.46 -18.92
N GLU A 219 5.24 -16.09 -19.55
CA GLU A 219 4.56 -15.50 -20.71
C GLU A 219 3.64 -14.32 -20.35
N SER A 220 3.40 -14.00 -19.08
CA SER A 220 2.49 -12.91 -18.70
C SER A 220 2.98 -11.54 -19.13
N TRP A 221 4.30 -11.34 -19.31
CA TRP A 221 4.83 -10.09 -19.87
C TRP A 221 4.35 -9.85 -21.31
N THR A 222 3.93 -10.88 -22.06
CA THR A 222 3.43 -10.72 -23.44
C THR A 222 2.08 -9.99 -23.50
N ARG A 223 1.40 -9.83 -22.36
CA ARG A 223 0.19 -9.01 -22.21
C ARG A 223 0.49 -7.51 -22.20
N TRP A 224 1.77 -7.14 -22.14
CA TRP A 224 2.19 -5.75 -22.04
C TRP A 224 2.61 -5.19 -23.39
N THR A 225 2.18 -3.97 -23.65
CA THR A 225 2.71 -3.17 -24.76
C THR A 225 3.88 -2.33 -24.24
N VAL A 226 5.05 -2.46 -24.85
CA VAL A 226 6.26 -1.72 -24.44
C VAL A 226 6.62 -0.73 -25.53
N HIS A 227 6.65 0.55 -25.19
CA HIS A 227 6.91 1.66 -26.08
C HIS A 227 8.33 2.20 -25.93
N ASP A 228 8.96 2.49 -27.06
CA ASP A 228 10.26 3.14 -27.10
C ASP A 228 10.12 4.67 -26.97
N ASP A 229 11.26 5.38 -26.92
CA ASP A 229 11.33 6.83 -26.75
C ASP A 229 10.99 7.64 -28.00
N THR A 230 10.78 6.98 -29.14
CA THR A 230 10.30 7.60 -30.38
C THR A 230 8.78 7.77 -30.39
N ASP A 231 8.09 7.06 -29.50
CA ASP A 231 6.65 7.19 -29.27
C ASP A 231 6.32 8.49 -28.51
N ARG A 232 6.06 9.54 -29.29
CA ARG A 232 5.73 10.88 -28.77
C ARG A 232 4.33 10.95 -28.16
N GLU A 233 3.43 10.02 -28.46
CA GLU A 233 2.03 10.04 -28.03
C GLU A 233 1.84 9.63 -26.55
N LEU A 234 2.83 8.96 -25.98
CA LEU A 234 2.87 8.54 -24.57
C LEU A 234 3.45 9.58 -23.59
N ARG A 235 3.73 10.79 -24.10
CA ARG A 235 3.80 11.99 -23.27
C ARG A 235 2.38 12.44 -22.89
N GLY A 236 1.56 11.50 -22.42
CA GLY A 236 0.20 11.75 -21.95
C GLY A 236 0.19 13.01 -21.10
N PRO A 237 -0.83 13.86 -21.24
CA PRO A 237 -0.75 15.22 -20.76
C PRO A 237 -0.47 15.23 -19.25
N VAL A 238 0.44 16.13 -18.85
CA VAL A 238 0.79 16.45 -17.46
C VAL A 238 -0.39 17.21 -16.83
N TRP A 239 -1.58 16.61 -16.83
CA TRP A 239 -2.72 17.21 -16.15
C TRP A 239 -2.61 16.87 -14.67
N ARG A 240 -2.12 17.84 -13.91
CA ARG A 240 -2.41 17.89 -12.49
C ARG A 240 -3.85 18.36 -12.33
N SER A 241 -4.70 17.52 -11.77
CA SER A 241 -6.02 18.01 -11.37
C SER A 241 -5.86 18.99 -10.19
N TRP A 242 -6.77 19.95 -10.05
CA TRP A 242 -6.75 20.86 -8.89
C TRP A 242 -6.73 20.09 -7.56
N LEU A 243 -7.45 18.97 -7.48
CA LEU A 243 -7.49 18.13 -6.29
C LEU A 243 -6.15 17.41 -6.04
N GLU A 244 -5.50 16.90 -7.09
CA GLU A 244 -4.18 16.29 -7.01
C GLU A 244 -3.13 17.29 -6.49
N SER A 245 -3.10 18.50 -7.06
CA SER A 245 -2.23 19.58 -6.58
C SER A 245 -2.55 19.96 -5.14
N THR A 246 -3.83 20.13 -4.79
CA THR A 246 -4.23 20.53 -3.43
C THR A 246 -3.82 19.50 -2.37
N CYS A 247 -4.04 18.21 -2.65
CA CYS A 247 -3.58 17.14 -1.76
C CYS A 247 -2.05 17.08 -1.67
N TRP A 248 -1.35 17.36 -2.76
CA TRP A 248 0.11 17.38 -2.77
C TRP A 248 0.67 18.55 -1.96
N ASP A 249 0.10 19.74 -2.16
CA ASP A 249 0.51 20.96 -1.46
C ASP A 249 0.21 20.87 0.04
N SER A 250 -0.82 20.12 0.46
CA SER A 250 -1.09 19.89 1.89
C SER A 250 -0.04 19.02 2.59
N LEU A 251 0.77 18.28 1.82
CA LEU A 251 1.92 17.52 2.32
C LEU A 251 3.19 18.39 2.37
N ALA A 252 3.15 19.64 1.90
CA ALA A 252 4.28 20.55 2.01
C ALA A 252 4.68 20.72 3.48
N GLY A 253 5.97 20.53 3.78
CA GLY A 253 6.49 20.55 5.16
C GLY A 253 6.46 19.19 5.87
N TRP A 254 5.84 18.15 5.31
CA TRP A 254 6.01 16.76 5.74
C TRP A 254 7.31 16.21 5.13
N THR A 255 8.46 16.78 5.52
CA THR A 255 9.77 16.35 5.01
C THR A 255 10.22 15.08 5.72
N GLU A 256 9.89 13.93 5.15
CA GLU A 256 10.50 12.67 5.55
C GLU A 256 11.91 12.59 4.98
N HIS A 257 12.89 12.85 5.85
CA HIS A 257 14.28 12.57 5.53
C HIS A 257 14.45 11.06 5.43
N SER A 258 15.00 10.61 4.30
CA SER A 258 15.48 9.24 4.17
C SER A 258 16.46 8.97 5.31
N GLY A 259 16.25 7.91 6.07
CA GLY A 259 17.28 7.45 7.01
C GLY A 259 18.60 7.22 6.27
N SER A 260 19.73 7.26 6.98
CA SER A 260 21.04 7.03 6.37
C SER A 260 21.05 5.70 5.61
N PRO A 261 21.46 5.69 4.33
CA PRO A 261 21.52 4.47 3.54
C PRO A 261 22.36 3.41 4.23
N ALA A 262 21.81 2.20 4.39
CA ALA A 262 22.57 1.07 4.88
C ALA A 262 23.16 0.32 3.66
N PRO A 263 24.48 0.18 3.51
CA PRO A 263 25.06 -0.50 2.36
C PRO A 263 24.71 -2.00 2.35
N ARG A 264 24.48 -2.59 3.52
CA ARG A 264 24.13 -4.01 3.67
C ARG A 264 22.64 -4.19 3.94
N THR A 265 22.03 -5.14 3.25
CA THR A 265 20.75 -5.74 3.59
C THR A 265 20.96 -7.09 4.26
N VAL A 266 20.04 -7.49 5.13
CA VAL A 266 20.04 -8.83 5.73
C VAL A 266 18.61 -9.37 5.69
N PRO A 267 18.39 -10.64 5.29
CA PRO A 267 17.08 -11.27 5.41
C PRO A 267 16.72 -11.45 6.88
N ALA A 268 15.72 -10.70 7.36
CA ALA A 268 15.22 -10.77 8.73
C ALA A 268 13.71 -10.53 8.79
N PRO A 269 13.00 -11.04 9.82
CA PRO A 269 11.61 -10.68 10.05
C PRO A 269 11.44 -9.18 10.29
N LEU A 270 10.38 -8.59 9.73
CA LEU A 270 10.08 -7.16 9.92
C LEU A 270 9.56 -6.81 11.32
N THR A 271 9.22 -7.81 12.12
CA THR A 271 8.93 -7.66 13.55
C THR A 271 9.27 -8.96 14.27
N ARG A 272 9.59 -8.88 15.57
CA ARG A 272 9.85 -10.07 16.38
C ARG A 272 8.52 -10.67 16.83
N VAL A 273 8.32 -11.94 16.51
CA VAL A 273 7.13 -12.70 16.87
C VAL A 273 7.54 -14.01 17.54
N ARG A 274 6.92 -14.29 18.69
CA ARG A 274 7.02 -15.53 19.47
C ARG A 274 5.65 -16.19 19.52
N THR A 275 5.36 -17.05 18.57
CA THR A 275 4.11 -17.83 18.50
C THR A 275 4.17 -19.11 19.35
N GLY A 276 4.54 -19.04 20.63
CA GLY A 276 4.58 -20.23 21.53
C GLY A 276 5.41 -21.42 21.01
N ARG A 277 5.26 -22.61 21.62
CA ARG A 277 5.87 -23.85 21.09
C ARG A 277 5.08 -24.30 19.85
N ASN A 278 5.68 -24.11 18.69
CA ASN A 278 5.28 -24.73 17.44
C ASN A 278 5.21 -26.27 17.59
N ALA A 279 4.24 -26.91 16.94
CA ALA A 279 4.21 -28.37 16.84
C ALA A 279 5.49 -28.86 16.14
N PRO A 280 5.98 -30.08 16.42
CA PRO A 280 7.14 -30.64 15.73
C PRO A 280 6.92 -30.62 14.20
N GLY A 281 7.76 -29.87 13.47
CA GLY A 281 7.67 -29.71 12.01
C GLY A 281 7.07 -28.38 11.52
N ASP A 282 6.50 -27.55 12.40
CA ASP A 282 5.92 -26.26 12.03
C ASP A 282 7.04 -25.20 11.87
N ARG A 283 7.45 -25.00 10.60
CA ARG A 283 8.40 -23.97 10.20
C ARG A 283 7.69 -22.61 10.25
N GLY A 284 8.13 -21.72 11.13
CA GLY A 284 7.62 -20.34 11.20
C GLY A 284 7.71 -19.61 9.85
N GLY A 285 6.97 -18.52 9.71
CA GLY A 285 6.84 -17.80 8.44
C GLY A 285 5.83 -18.44 7.49
N LEU A 286 5.90 -18.06 6.21
CA LEU A 286 5.03 -18.54 5.14
C LEU A 286 5.39 -19.94 4.61
N GLY A 287 6.40 -20.61 5.18
CA GLY A 287 6.82 -21.94 4.76
C GLY A 287 7.61 -21.90 3.44
N ASP A 288 7.48 -22.95 2.64
CA ASP A 288 8.23 -23.10 1.38
C ASP A 288 7.80 -22.05 0.32
N PRO A 289 8.74 -21.23 -0.19
CA PRO A 289 8.48 -20.25 -1.25
C PRO A 289 7.83 -20.81 -2.52
N SER A 290 8.02 -22.09 -2.83
CA SER A 290 7.38 -22.74 -3.98
C SER A 290 5.84 -22.70 -3.94
N THR A 291 5.26 -22.55 -2.75
CA THR A 291 3.81 -22.50 -2.54
C THR A 291 3.23 -21.07 -2.60
N TRP A 292 4.09 -20.05 -2.55
CA TRP A 292 3.65 -18.66 -2.45
C TRP A 292 2.90 -18.13 -3.68
N PRO A 293 3.23 -18.51 -4.93
CA PRO A 293 2.48 -18.04 -6.10
C PRO A 293 0.99 -18.40 -6.03
N ASP A 294 0.65 -19.54 -5.42
CA ASP A 294 -0.75 -19.88 -5.22
C ASP A 294 -1.40 -18.96 -4.19
N LEU A 295 -0.80 -18.85 -3.00
CA LEU A 295 -1.27 -17.98 -1.92
C LEU A 295 -1.46 -16.52 -2.37
N ILE A 296 -0.50 -15.99 -3.14
CA ILE A 296 -0.52 -14.64 -3.69
C ILE A 296 -1.73 -14.48 -4.62
N GLY A 297 -1.92 -15.42 -5.55
CA GLY A 297 -2.99 -15.35 -6.54
C GLY A 297 -4.39 -15.54 -5.94
N THR A 298 -4.56 -16.38 -4.92
CA THR A 298 -5.90 -16.80 -4.46
C THR A 298 -6.39 -16.08 -3.19
N ARG A 299 -5.52 -15.33 -2.53
CA ARG A 299 -5.89 -14.52 -1.36
C ARG A 299 -7.03 -13.55 -1.68
N ALA A 300 -7.90 -13.34 -0.69
CA ALA A 300 -8.91 -12.28 -0.69
C ALA A 300 -9.06 -11.59 0.66
N SER A 301 -9.59 -10.36 0.65
CA SER A 301 -10.08 -9.69 1.85
C SER A 301 -11.49 -10.14 2.20
N SER A 302 -11.69 -10.55 3.46
CA SER A 302 -13.01 -10.85 4.00
C SER A 302 -13.84 -9.58 4.13
N LYS A 303 -15.11 -9.64 3.73
CA LYS A 303 -16.03 -8.48 3.77
C LYS A 303 -16.85 -8.44 5.05
N ALA A 304 -17.08 -9.61 5.65
CA ALA A 304 -17.76 -9.79 6.93
C ALA A 304 -17.23 -11.04 7.64
N PHE A 305 -17.59 -11.18 8.92
CA PHE A 305 -17.30 -12.36 9.73
C PHE A 305 -18.58 -12.87 10.40
N THR A 306 -18.76 -14.18 10.46
CA THR A 306 -19.98 -14.81 11.00
C THR A 306 -20.13 -14.67 12.52
N GLY A 307 -19.04 -14.37 13.24
CA GLY A 307 -19.00 -14.38 14.71
C GLY A 307 -18.70 -15.77 15.31
N GLU A 308 -18.68 -16.83 14.49
CA GLU A 308 -18.32 -18.16 14.95
C GLU A 308 -16.84 -18.23 15.40
N PRO A 309 -16.53 -19.01 16.44
CA PRO A 309 -15.16 -19.20 16.90
C PRO A 309 -14.30 -19.85 15.82
N VAL A 310 -13.00 -19.53 15.83
CA VAL A 310 -11.99 -20.14 14.95
C VAL A 310 -10.97 -20.95 15.77
N PRO A 311 -10.32 -21.98 15.20
CA PRO A 311 -9.23 -22.67 15.90
C PRO A 311 -8.10 -21.72 16.29
N ALA A 312 -7.71 -21.73 17.56
CA ALA A 312 -6.61 -20.88 18.03
C ALA A 312 -5.28 -21.24 17.34
N THR A 313 -5.12 -22.51 16.97
CA THR A 313 -4.01 -23.02 16.16
C THR A 313 -3.97 -22.38 14.77
N ALA A 314 -5.13 -22.23 14.10
CA ALA A 314 -5.21 -21.59 12.79
C ALA A 314 -4.85 -20.09 12.86
N VAL A 315 -5.31 -19.39 13.89
CA VAL A 315 -4.92 -17.98 14.12
C VAL A 315 -3.41 -17.86 14.39
N ARG A 316 -2.83 -18.76 15.19
CA ARG A 316 -1.38 -18.78 15.43
C ARG A 316 -0.58 -19.11 14.18
N GLN A 317 -1.04 -20.03 13.33
CA GLN A 317 -0.42 -20.35 12.05
C GLN A 317 -0.52 -19.18 11.04
N ALA A 318 -1.59 -18.39 11.11
CA ALA A 318 -1.69 -17.16 10.35
C ALA A 318 -0.68 -16.12 10.83
N VAL A 319 -0.58 -15.92 12.15
CA VAL A 319 0.34 -14.95 12.77
C VAL A 319 1.81 -15.37 12.62
N SER A 320 2.12 -16.67 12.55
CA SER A 320 3.50 -17.14 12.34
C SER A 320 4.07 -16.67 10.99
N ALA A 321 3.22 -16.30 10.03
CA ALA A 321 3.65 -15.72 8.76
C ALA A 321 4.43 -14.40 8.92
N LEU A 322 4.22 -13.65 10.01
CA LEU A 322 4.96 -12.42 10.30
C LEU A 322 6.45 -12.67 10.55
N SER A 323 6.84 -13.91 10.88
CA SER A 323 8.24 -14.32 11.02
C SER A 323 8.93 -14.62 9.69
N THR A 324 8.25 -14.42 8.55
CA THR A 324 8.87 -14.59 7.23
C THR A 324 9.96 -13.54 7.03
N PRO A 325 11.21 -13.94 6.76
CA PRO A 325 12.28 -12.98 6.55
C PRO A 325 12.09 -12.23 5.24
N LEU A 326 12.30 -10.91 5.27
CA LEU A 326 12.40 -10.08 4.09
C LEU A 326 13.76 -9.37 4.12
N GLU A 327 14.44 -9.38 2.98
CA GLU A 327 15.73 -8.71 2.85
C GLU A 327 15.52 -7.21 2.63
N THR A 328 15.80 -6.41 3.67
CA THR A 328 15.61 -4.95 3.66
C THR A 328 16.81 -4.20 4.24
N ASP A 329 16.82 -2.88 4.05
CA ASP A 329 17.80 -1.95 4.63
C ASP A 329 17.30 -1.26 5.91
N LEU A 330 16.21 -1.76 6.48
CA LEU A 330 15.64 -1.24 7.71
C LEU A 330 16.43 -1.68 8.95
N PRO A 331 16.44 -0.89 10.04
CA PRO A 331 17.22 -1.18 11.23
C PRO A 331 16.62 -2.32 12.07
N ASP A 332 17.48 -2.99 12.84
CA ASP A 332 17.11 -3.88 13.96
C ASP A 332 17.93 -3.43 15.18
N PRO A 333 17.30 -3.09 16.33
CA PRO A 333 15.88 -3.23 16.64
C PRO A 333 14.98 -2.15 16.03
N SER A 334 13.74 -2.54 15.72
CA SER A 334 12.63 -1.67 15.38
C SER A 334 11.77 -1.37 16.62
N PRO A 335 11.17 -0.17 16.76
CA PRO A 335 10.18 0.10 17.81
C PRO A 335 8.82 -0.55 17.52
N LEU A 336 8.61 -1.10 16.32
CA LEU A 336 7.34 -1.72 15.94
C LEU A 336 7.07 -3.01 16.72
N SER A 337 5.95 -2.99 17.44
CA SER A 337 5.43 -4.11 18.20
C SER A 337 4.11 -4.63 17.64
N ALA A 338 3.79 -5.88 17.96
CA ALA A 338 2.57 -6.53 17.54
C ALA A 338 1.84 -7.18 18.73
N THR A 339 0.54 -6.91 18.84
CA THR A 339 -0.34 -7.47 19.88
C THR A 339 -1.51 -8.19 19.23
N LEU A 340 -1.75 -9.45 19.61
CA LEU A 340 -2.89 -10.25 19.13
C LEU A 340 -3.96 -10.31 20.22
N VAL A 341 -5.15 -9.80 19.92
CA VAL A 341 -6.36 -9.97 20.73
C VAL A 341 -7.15 -11.14 20.17
N LEU A 342 -7.01 -12.34 20.75
CA LEU A 342 -7.79 -13.53 20.38
C LEU A 342 -9.03 -13.61 21.27
N ARG A 343 -10.19 -13.21 20.74
CA ARG A 343 -11.42 -13.04 21.53
C ARG A 343 -12.36 -14.24 21.47
N SER A 344 -12.40 -14.96 20.34
CA SER A 344 -13.29 -16.10 20.14
C SER A 344 -12.52 -17.26 19.51
N ALA A 345 -12.20 -18.28 20.31
CA ALA A 345 -11.50 -19.47 19.86
C ALA A 345 -12.32 -20.72 20.14
N THR A 346 -12.21 -21.77 19.31
CA THR A 346 -12.84 -23.08 19.57
C THR A 346 -12.32 -23.71 20.84
N GLU A 347 -11.11 -23.35 21.27
CA GLU A 347 -10.54 -23.67 22.57
C GLU A 347 -10.65 -22.43 23.48
N PRO A 348 -11.68 -22.28 24.34
CA PRO A 348 -11.92 -21.03 25.09
C PRO A 348 -10.75 -20.62 25.99
N GLY A 349 -9.99 -21.59 26.52
CA GLY A 349 -8.79 -21.33 27.33
C GLY A 349 -7.63 -20.67 26.56
N GLN A 350 -7.70 -20.64 25.23
CA GLN A 350 -6.74 -19.97 24.35
C GLN A 350 -7.14 -18.53 24.02
N ALA A 351 -8.33 -18.06 24.43
CA ALA A 351 -8.69 -16.66 24.25
C ALA A 351 -7.85 -15.78 25.19
N GLY A 352 -7.43 -14.60 24.73
CA GLY A 352 -6.53 -13.72 25.49
C GLY A 352 -5.89 -12.64 24.64
N VAL A 353 -5.21 -11.72 25.31
CA VAL A 353 -4.36 -10.72 24.66
C VAL A 353 -2.90 -11.20 24.72
N TYR A 354 -2.23 -11.26 23.59
CA TYR A 354 -0.88 -11.79 23.45
C TYR A 354 0.08 -10.73 22.94
N ARG A 355 1.16 -10.47 23.69
CA ARG A 355 2.30 -9.68 23.22
C ARG A 355 3.16 -10.57 22.35
N LEU A 356 3.13 -10.37 21.04
CA LEU A 356 3.83 -11.27 20.13
C LEU A 356 5.35 -11.16 20.28
N HIS A 357 5.88 -10.02 20.72
CA HIS A 357 7.32 -9.87 20.95
C HIS A 357 7.84 -10.75 22.10
N THR A 358 7.11 -10.80 23.22
CA THR A 358 7.54 -11.53 24.43
C THR A 358 6.98 -12.94 24.50
N GLY A 359 5.83 -13.18 23.87
CA GLY A 359 5.00 -14.39 24.00
C GLY A 359 4.09 -14.35 25.24
N GLU A 360 4.05 -13.25 25.97
CA GLU A 360 3.25 -13.10 27.18
C GLU A 360 1.75 -13.02 26.84
N ARG A 361 0.96 -13.75 27.63
CA ARG A 361 -0.50 -13.67 27.61
C ARG A 361 -0.94 -12.78 28.77
N HIS A 362 -1.57 -11.65 28.46
CA HIS A 362 -2.19 -10.81 29.47
C HIS A 362 -3.63 -11.27 29.74
N PRO A 363 -3.98 -11.56 31.01
CA PRO A 363 -5.35 -11.78 31.40
C PRO A 363 -6.11 -10.46 31.42
N GLY A 364 -7.38 -10.49 31.01
CA GLY A 364 -8.23 -9.31 31.00
C GLY A 364 -9.57 -9.59 30.32
N PRO A 365 -10.54 -8.68 30.46
CA PRO A 365 -11.77 -8.75 29.67
C PRO A 365 -11.42 -8.65 28.18
N LEU A 366 -12.05 -9.50 27.38
CA LEU A 366 -11.90 -9.49 25.93
C LEU A 366 -13.00 -8.61 25.32
N PRO A 367 -12.70 -7.89 24.22
CA PRO A 367 -13.67 -6.97 23.62
C PRO A 367 -14.94 -7.72 23.17
N SER A 368 -16.08 -7.14 23.50
CA SER A 368 -17.40 -7.53 23.00
C SER A 368 -17.58 -7.19 21.52
N THR A 369 -18.62 -7.75 20.88
CA THR A 369 -18.90 -7.52 19.46
C THR A 369 -19.18 -6.05 19.18
N ASP A 370 -19.89 -5.38 20.08
CA ASP A 370 -20.16 -3.95 19.97
C ASP A 370 -18.91 -3.09 20.16
N GLU A 371 -17.99 -3.49 21.04
CA GLU A 371 -16.70 -2.81 21.18
C GLU A 371 -15.85 -2.94 19.94
N VAL A 372 -15.78 -4.12 19.31
CA VAL A 372 -15.10 -4.29 18.02
C VAL A 372 -15.76 -3.43 16.95
N ALA A 373 -17.10 -3.41 16.87
CA ALA A 373 -17.82 -2.57 15.91
C ALA A 373 -17.47 -1.08 16.11
N ARG A 374 -17.51 -0.57 17.36
CA ARG A 374 -17.14 0.81 17.70
C ARG A 374 -15.70 1.12 17.32
N ALA A 375 -14.77 0.26 17.73
CA ALA A 375 -13.34 0.44 17.47
C ALA A 375 -13.02 0.39 15.97
N CYS A 376 -13.87 -0.27 15.17
CA CYS A 376 -13.80 -0.32 13.71
C CYS A 376 -14.70 0.73 13.02
N MET A 377 -15.03 1.84 13.67
CA MET A 377 -15.85 2.93 13.10
C MET A 377 -17.25 2.47 12.65
N GLN A 378 -17.92 1.67 13.49
CA GLN A 378 -19.26 1.12 13.24
C GLN A 378 -19.35 0.19 12.02
N GLN A 379 -18.24 -0.37 11.53
CA GLN A 379 -18.24 -1.40 10.50
C GLN A 379 -18.76 -2.73 11.07
N ARG A 380 -20.08 -2.83 11.28
CA ARG A 380 -20.75 -3.96 11.95
C ARG A 380 -20.52 -5.31 11.26
N ALA A 381 -20.33 -5.33 9.95
CA ALA A 381 -19.95 -6.52 9.21
C ALA A 381 -18.66 -7.18 9.75
N LEU A 382 -17.77 -6.39 10.36
CA LEU A 382 -16.50 -6.83 10.90
C LEU A 382 -16.56 -7.18 12.40
N ALA A 383 -17.68 -6.88 13.07
CA ALA A 383 -17.84 -7.03 14.51
C ALA A 383 -17.71 -8.48 14.99
N GLY A 384 -18.03 -9.44 14.12
CA GLY A 384 -17.87 -10.87 14.34
C GLY A 384 -16.44 -11.39 14.22
N ALA A 385 -15.42 -10.52 14.10
CA ALA A 385 -14.03 -10.95 14.07
C ALA A 385 -13.68 -11.73 15.34
N ALA A 386 -13.03 -12.88 15.15
CA ALA A 386 -12.63 -13.79 16.20
C ALA A 386 -11.27 -13.42 16.82
N ALA A 387 -10.43 -12.69 16.07
CA ALA A 387 -9.19 -12.11 16.55
C ALA A 387 -8.87 -10.77 15.87
N VAL A 388 -8.04 -9.95 16.51
CA VAL A 388 -7.52 -8.69 15.96
C VAL A 388 -6.02 -8.62 16.24
N LEU A 389 -5.23 -8.41 15.19
CA LEU A 389 -3.82 -8.10 15.27
C LEU A 389 -3.63 -6.58 15.18
N LEU A 390 -3.00 -5.99 16.20
CA LEU A 390 -2.65 -4.58 16.26
C LEU A 390 -1.14 -4.42 16.06
N LEU A 391 -0.75 -3.58 15.10
CA LEU A 391 0.62 -3.13 14.90
C LEU A 391 0.75 -1.72 15.48
N HIS A 392 1.69 -1.55 16.42
CA HIS A 392 1.77 -0.34 17.22
C HIS A 392 3.23 0.02 17.55
N VAL A 393 3.44 1.30 17.85
CA VAL A 393 4.75 1.88 18.23
C VAL A 393 4.58 2.82 19.41
N PRO A 394 5.62 3.01 20.24
CA PRO A 394 5.65 4.14 21.16
C PRO A 394 5.48 5.45 20.39
N ARG A 395 4.62 6.35 20.85
CA ARG A 395 4.33 7.67 20.24
C ARG A 395 5.58 8.52 20.06
N THR A 396 6.56 8.36 20.93
CA THR A 396 7.88 8.98 20.83
C THR A 396 8.62 8.59 19.55
N SER A 397 8.32 7.41 18.98
CA SER A 397 8.87 6.96 17.69
C SER A 397 8.24 7.66 16.48
N LEU A 398 7.12 8.36 16.67
CA LEU A 398 6.46 9.17 15.64
C LEU A 398 6.87 10.64 15.69
N ALA A 399 7.63 11.06 16.70
CA ALA A 399 8.11 12.43 16.82
C ALA A 399 9.11 12.74 15.68
N GLY A 400 8.68 13.53 14.70
CA GLY A 400 9.54 14.05 13.64
C GLY A 400 10.58 15.06 14.16
N ALA A 401 11.58 15.36 13.31
CA ALA A 401 12.64 16.36 13.50
C ALA A 401 13.15 16.50 14.95
N GLY A 402 13.87 15.48 15.42
CA GLY A 402 14.42 15.39 16.78
C GLY A 402 14.73 13.96 17.22
N SER A 403 14.34 12.97 16.40
CA SER A 403 14.67 11.56 16.58
C SER A 403 16.17 11.28 16.44
N THR A 404 16.64 10.26 17.14
CA THR A 404 18.03 9.80 17.10
C THR A 404 18.44 9.46 15.66
N PRO A 405 19.67 9.80 15.21
CA PRO A 405 20.15 9.41 13.89
C PRO A 405 19.95 7.91 13.63
N GLY A 406 19.30 7.57 12.53
CA GLY A 406 19.00 6.18 12.14
C GLY A 406 17.68 5.61 12.65
N ALA A 407 16.92 6.36 13.48
CA ALA A 407 15.55 6.01 13.85
C ALA A 407 14.64 5.88 12.62
N GLU A 408 13.63 5.02 12.73
CA GLU A 408 12.69 4.81 11.64
C GLU A 408 11.71 5.98 11.52
N ASN A 409 11.40 6.38 10.28
CA ASN A 409 10.38 7.40 10.01
C ASN A 409 9.00 6.76 9.76
N LEU A 410 7.97 7.60 9.57
CA LEU A 410 6.61 7.13 9.38
C LEU A 410 6.45 6.25 8.14
N ARG A 411 7.06 6.58 6.99
CA ARG A 411 7.08 5.70 5.81
C ARG A 411 7.70 4.33 6.08
N GLU A 412 8.82 4.26 6.79
CA GLU A 412 9.48 3.00 7.13
C GLU A 412 8.59 2.15 8.06
N LEU A 413 7.97 2.76 9.07
CA LEU A 413 7.03 2.08 9.97
C LEU A 413 5.74 1.65 9.25
N ALA A 414 5.20 2.49 8.36
CA ALA A 414 4.04 2.18 7.54
C ALA A 414 4.34 1.08 6.51
N PHE A 415 5.55 1.07 5.92
CA PHE A 415 6.03 -0.03 5.09
C PHE A 415 6.00 -1.34 5.87
N ARG A 416 6.59 -1.37 7.09
CA ARG A 416 6.57 -2.57 7.92
C ARG A 416 5.14 -3.02 8.17
N CYS A 417 4.23 -2.10 8.50
CA CYS A 417 2.83 -2.42 8.74
C CYS A 417 2.15 -3.00 7.50
N GLY A 418 2.34 -2.42 6.31
CA GLY A 418 1.78 -2.92 5.06
C GLY A 418 2.34 -4.30 4.68
N ALA A 419 3.66 -4.48 4.76
CA ALA A 419 4.31 -5.75 4.47
C ALA A 419 3.96 -6.86 5.49
N LEU A 420 3.87 -6.54 6.78
CA LEU A 420 3.39 -7.49 7.81
C LEU A 420 1.91 -7.82 7.62
N GLY A 421 1.10 -6.82 7.27
CA GLY A 421 -0.29 -7.03 6.93
C GLY A 421 -0.43 -7.98 5.74
N GLN A 422 0.44 -7.84 4.73
CA GLN A 422 0.51 -8.70 3.57
C GLN A 422 0.87 -10.15 3.95
N LEU A 423 1.88 -10.33 4.81
CA LEU A 423 2.25 -11.64 5.34
C LEU A 423 1.09 -12.29 6.11
N LEU A 424 0.39 -11.54 6.97
CA LEU A 424 -0.79 -12.05 7.68
C LEU A 424 -1.89 -12.48 6.72
N TYR A 425 -2.08 -11.72 5.65
CA TYR A 425 -3.06 -11.98 4.60
C TYR A 425 -2.83 -13.35 3.94
N LEU A 426 -1.58 -13.64 3.57
CA LEU A 426 -1.17 -14.92 2.98
C LEU A 426 -1.21 -16.04 4.03
N GLY A 427 -0.74 -15.76 5.26
CA GLY A 427 -0.74 -16.71 6.36
C GLY A 427 -2.14 -17.15 6.78
N ALA A 428 -3.09 -16.21 6.85
CA ALA A 428 -4.49 -16.48 7.15
C ALA A 428 -5.15 -17.30 6.04
N HIS A 429 -4.90 -16.96 4.77
CA HIS A 429 -5.39 -17.75 3.64
C HIS A 429 -4.89 -19.20 3.71
N ARG A 430 -3.58 -19.41 3.95
CA ARG A 430 -2.98 -20.73 4.16
C ARG A 430 -3.60 -21.49 5.35
N ALA A 431 -3.96 -20.78 6.41
CA ALA A 431 -4.58 -21.35 7.61
C ALA A 431 -6.11 -21.53 7.50
N GLY A 432 -6.73 -21.18 6.38
CA GLY A 432 -8.18 -21.25 6.21
C GLY A 432 -8.97 -20.23 7.05
N VAL A 433 -8.32 -19.15 7.48
CA VAL A 433 -8.93 -18.08 8.30
C VAL A 433 -9.17 -16.85 7.42
N GLY A 434 -10.37 -16.28 7.50
CA GLY A 434 -10.68 -15.02 6.83
C GLY A 434 -9.93 -13.87 7.49
N VAL A 435 -9.54 -12.87 6.70
CA VAL A 435 -8.78 -11.71 7.17
C VAL A 435 -9.20 -10.46 6.42
N THR A 436 -9.23 -9.34 7.13
CA THR A 436 -9.28 -8.01 6.51
C THR A 436 -8.51 -7.02 7.35
N ALA A 437 -7.77 -6.15 6.67
CA ALA A 437 -7.17 -5.01 7.32
C ALA A 437 -8.09 -3.80 7.27
N ILE A 438 -7.98 -2.93 8.27
CA ILE A 438 -8.66 -1.64 8.32
C ILE A 438 -7.66 -0.52 8.61
N GLY A 439 -7.73 0.54 7.79
CA GLY A 439 -6.98 1.77 8.05
C GLY A 439 -7.71 2.70 9.02
N GLY A 440 -9.04 2.69 9.01
CA GLY A 440 -9.88 3.56 9.84
C GLY A 440 -10.36 2.84 11.10
N PHE A 441 -9.89 3.29 12.26
CA PHE A 441 -10.20 2.71 13.56
C PHE A 441 -9.98 3.72 14.69
N ASP A 442 -10.53 3.43 15.86
CA ASP A 442 -10.37 4.22 17.09
C ASP A 442 -9.14 3.71 17.84
N ALA A 443 -8.00 4.39 17.65
CA ALA A 443 -6.75 3.99 18.26
C ALA A 443 -6.79 4.08 19.80
N PRO A 444 -7.32 5.15 20.44
CA PRO A 444 -7.57 5.16 21.88
C PRO A 444 -8.37 3.98 22.40
N LEU A 445 -9.49 3.65 21.75
CA LEU A 445 -10.31 2.52 22.17
C LEU A 445 -9.56 1.19 22.00
N TRP A 446 -8.85 0.98 20.88
CA TRP A 446 -8.04 -0.22 20.70
C TRP A 446 -6.92 -0.36 21.73
N ARG A 447 -6.29 0.75 22.14
CA ARG A 447 -5.33 0.73 23.25
C ARG A 447 -5.96 0.19 24.52
N THR A 448 -7.13 0.71 24.90
CA THR A 448 -7.85 0.25 26.09
C THR A 448 -8.25 -1.22 25.97
N LEU A 449 -8.86 -1.62 24.84
CA LEU A 449 -9.35 -2.99 24.63
C LEU A 449 -8.23 -4.05 24.57
N ALA A 450 -7.04 -3.66 24.11
CA ALA A 450 -5.86 -4.53 24.07
C ALA A 450 -4.90 -4.34 25.25
N GLY A 451 -5.27 -3.51 26.23
CA GLY A 451 -4.41 -3.18 27.39
C GLY A 451 -3.04 -2.64 27.00
N LEU A 452 -2.95 -1.88 25.90
CA LEU A 452 -1.70 -1.22 25.48
C LEU A 452 -1.38 -0.05 26.43
N PRO A 453 -0.08 0.23 26.69
CA PRO A 453 0.33 1.47 27.34
C PRO A 453 -0.26 2.73 26.69
N GLU A 454 -0.50 3.79 27.49
CA GLU A 454 -1.11 5.04 27.01
C GLU A 454 -0.25 5.78 25.97
N ASP A 455 1.06 5.58 26.03
CA ASP A 455 2.04 6.18 25.12
C ASP A 455 2.22 5.39 23.83
N GLU A 456 1.50 4.28 23.61
CA GLU A 456 1.51 3.57 22.32
C GLU A 456 0.60 4.25 21.28
N GLU A 457 0.91 4.07 20.01
CA GLU A 457 0.05 4.46 18.89
C GLU A 457 -0.17 3.27 17.96
N VAL A 458 -1.43 2.98 17.68
CA VAL A 458 -1.80 1.89 16.77
C VAL A 458 -1.73 2.42 15.35
N LEU A 459 -0.85 1.85 14.53
CA LEU A 459 -0.66 2.23 13.14
C LEU A 459 -1.54 1.42 12.20
N TYR A 460 -1.79 0.15 12.53
CA TYR A 460 -2.58 -0.73 11.67
C TYR A 460 -3.31 -1.82 12.45
N ALA A 461 -4.54 -2.14 12.02
CA ALA A 461 -5.36 -3.18 12.62
C ALA A 461 -5.82 -4.19 11.56
N LEU A 462 -5.63 -5.48 11.84
CA LEU A 462 -6.04 -6.58 10.98
C LEU A 462 -6.95 -7.53 11.75
N LEU A 463 -8.15 -7.74 11.23
CA LEU A 463 -9.15 -8.60 11.83
C LEU A 463 -9.12 -9.97 11.17
N LEU A 464 -9.26 -11.01 11.98
CA LEU A 464 -9.31 -12.40 11.56
C LEU A 464 -10.59 -13.06 12.08
N GLY A 465 -11.17 -13.97 11.30
CA GLY A 465 -12.36 -14.71 11.71
C GLY A 465 -12.86 -15.66 10.63
N ARG A 466 -13.97 -16.32 10.90
CA ARG A 466 -14.65 -17.14 9.88
C ARG A 466 -15.31 -16.19 8.87
N PRO A 467 -14.92 -16.24 7.59
CA PRO A 467 -15.45 -15.31 6.59
C PRO A 467 -16.95 -15.57 6.38
N ASP A 468 -17.71 -14.49 6.23
CA ASP A 468 -19.08 -14.52 5.76
C ASP A 468 -19.14 -14.00 4.32
N ASP A 469 -19.39 -14.90 3.37
CA ASP A 469 -19.44 -14.60 1.94
C ASP A 469 -20.72 -13.85 1.52
N SER A 470 -21.72 -13.73 2.40
CA SER A 470 -22.92 -12.91 2.18
C SER A 470 -22.69 -11.41 2.48
N GLY A 471 -21.58 -11.08 3.14
CA GLY A 471 -21.26 -9.73 3.57
C GLY A 471 -20.96 -8.75 2.43
N ILE A 472 -21.60 -7.58 2.48
CA ILE A 472 -21.26 -6.44 1.62
C ILE A 472 -20.35 -5.49 2.40
N LYS A 473 -19.20 -5.15 1.82
CA LYS A 473 -18.29 -4.13 2.38
C LYS A 473 -18.76 -2.73 1.94
N PHE A 474 -19.28 -1.94 2.87
CA PHE A 474 -19.81 -0.60 2.60
C PHE A 474 -18.73 0.49 2.49
N ASP A 475 -17.46 0.17 2.74
CA ASP A 475 -16.33 1.10 2.63
C ASP A 475 -16.17 1.73 1.23
N ARG A 476 -16.81 1.13 0.21
CA ARG A 476 -16.84 1.61 -1.17
C ARG A 476 -17.87 2.70 -1.46
N LEU A 477 -18.97 2.77 -0.70
CA LEU A 477 -20.14 3.62 -1.02
C LEU A 477 -20.36 4.75 -0.01
N ALA A 478 -19.88 4.60 1.23
CA ALA A 478 -19.97 5.65 2.22
C ALA A 478 -18.82 6.66 2.04
N THR A 479 -19.05 7.92 2.43
CA THR A 479 -18.01 8.84 2.90
C THR A 479 -17.28 8.12 4.04
N ALA A 480 -16.30 7.30 3.70
CA ALA A 480 -15.62 6.47 4.66
C ALA A 480 -14.84 7.41 5.55
N HIS A 481 -15.39 7.68 6.75
CA HIS A 481 -14.99 8.75 7.67
C HIS A 481 -13.52 9.15 7.49
N ALA A 482 -13.30 10.17 6.67
CA ALA A 482 -12.11 10.97 6.78
C ALA A 482 -12.16 11.52 8.21
N GLN A 483 -11.14 11.29 9.03
CA GLN A 483 -11.10 11.76 10.42
C GLN A 483 -11.00 13.30 10.55
N ASN A 484 -11.49 14.04 9.54
CA ASN A 484 -11.50 15.50 9.47
C ASN A 484 -12.93 16.10 9.41
N GLU A 485 -14.00 15.30 9.54
CA GLU A 485 -15.26 15.85 10.07
C GLU A 485 -15.06 16.09 11.57
N ARG A 486 -14.56 17.29 11.90
CA ARG A 486 -14.43 17.78 13.27
C ARG A 486 -15.78 17.94 13.95
#